data_AF-A0A399EBA4-F1
#
_entry.id   AF-A0A399EBA4-F1
#
_cell.length_a   1.000
_cell.length_b   1.000
_cell.length_c   1.000
_cell.angle_alpha   90.00
_cell.angle_beta   90.00
_cell.angle_gamma   90.00
#
_symmetry.space_group_name_H-M   'P 1'
#
loop_
_entity.id
_entity.type
_entity.pdbx_description
1 polymer ?
#
loop_
_entity_poly.entity_id
_entity_poly.type
_entity_poly.pdbx_seq_one_letter_code
_entity_poly.pdbx_strand_id
1 'polypeptide(L)'
;MGSMLERLTEQFLEDEALTEGLSDEEAGVLLGWLIGVLEDLEAHAQASAEGLVGQLKRLGRQITRLSRCYGVPVDELIDLVELAWEEPGDEPSARPMQA
;
A
#
# COMPACT_ATOMS: atom_id res chain seq x y z
N MET A 1 19.17 18.11 -3.99
CA MET A 1 17.71 18.28 -4.04
C MET A 1 17.18 16.87 -4.18
N GLY A 2 16.65 16.29 -3.10
CA GLY A 2 16.11 14.92 -3.16
C GLY A 2 14.95 14.86 -4.13
N SER A 3 14.72 13.69 -4.73
CA SER A 3 13.60 13.50 -5.66
C SER A 3 12.27 13.76 -4.94
N MET A 4 11.21 14.02 -5.70
CA MET A 4 9.89 14.18 -5.11
C MET A 4 9.50 12.91 -4.34
N LEU A 5 9.72 11.75 -4.94
CA LEU A 5 9.57 10.44 -4.34
C LEU A 5 10.30 10.27 -3.01
N GLU A 6 11.59 10.64 -2.90
CA GLU A 6 12.36 10.54 -1.64
C GLU A 6 11.66 11.28 -0.49
N ARG A 7 11.17 12.51 -0.74
CA ARG A 7 10.46 13.30 0.27
C ARG A 7 9.09 12.74 0.63
N LEU A 8 8.46 12.01 -0.28
CA LEU A 8 7.18 11.35 -0.01
C LEU A 8 7.38 10.04 0.75
N THR A 9 8.43 9.29 0.44
CA THR A 9 8.86 8.10 1.19
C THR A 9 9.22 8.46 2.63
N GLU A 10 10.00 9.52 2.84
CA GLU A 10 10.32 10.03 4.19
C GLU A 10 9.04 10.30 5.00
N GLN A 11 8.02 10.88 4.38
CA GLN A 11 6.75 11.13 5.05
C GLN A 11 6.06 9.85 5.55
N PHE A 12 6.15 8.73 4.83
CA PHE A 12 5.61 7.45 5.32
C PHE A 12 6.45 6.91 6.48
N LEU A 13 7.78 7.01 6.40
CA LEU A 13 8.68 6.54 7.46
C LEU A 13 8.55 7.34 8.76
N GLU A 14 8.18 8.62 8.69
CA GLU A 14 7.94 9.47 9.86
C GLU A 14 6.58 9.22 10.54
N ASP A 15 5.66 8.49 9.90
CA ASP A 15 4.31 8.27 10.41
C ASP A 15 4.25 7.00 11.26
N GLU A 16 4.59 7.12 12.55
CA GLU A 16 4.61 6.00 13.51
C GLU A 16 3.29 5.21 13.56
N ALA A 17 2.16 5.85 13.23
CA ALA A 17 0.85 5.20 13.21
C ALA A 17 0.70 4.16 12.08
N LEU A 18 1.60 4.14 11.09
CA LEU A 18 1.63 3.10 10.04
C LEU A 18 2.24 1.80 10.55
N THR A 19 3.14 1.85 11.53
CA THR A 19 3.84 0.65 12.01
C THR A 19 3.47 0.30 13.45
N GLU A 20 2.60 1.09 14.09
CA GLU A 20 2.22 0.93 15.49
C GLU A 20 1.61 -0.45 15.78
N GLY A 21 2.36 -1.29 16.50
CA GLY A 21 1.92 -2.61 16.95
C GLY A 21 2.05 -3.71 15.88
N LEU A 22 2.68 -3.42 14.74
CA LEU A 22 3.10 -4.42 13.77
C LEU A 22 4.48 -4.98 14.13
N SER A 23 4.77 -6.19 13.67
CA SER A 23 6.15 -6.69 13.63
C SER A 23 6.98 -5.94 12.57
N ASP A 24 8.31 -6.03 12.65
CA ASP A 24 9.21 -5.42 11.66
C ASP A 24 8.95 -5.95 10.25
N GLU A 25 8.59 -7.23 10.12
CA GLU A 25 8.25 -7.87 8.85
C GLU A 25 6.96 -7.29 8.27
N GLU A 26 5.88 -7.24 9.07
CA GLU A 26 4.60 -6.66 8.67
C GLU A 26 4.70 -5.17 8.34
N ALA A 27 5.47 -4.41 9.13
CA ALA A 27 5.74 -3.02 8.87
C ALA A 27 6.49 -2.83 7.54
N GLY A 28 7.49 -3.67 7.27
CA GLY A 28 8.22 -3.66 6.01
C GLY A 28 7.32 -3.95 4.81
N VAL A 29 6.42 -4.94 4.92
CA VAL A 29 5.44 -5.28 3.88
C VAL A 29 4.51 -4.11 3.61
N LEU A 30 3.90 -3.51 4.65
CA LEU A 30 2.98 -2.38 4.49
C LEU A 30 3.66 -1.16 3.85
N LEU A 31 4.83 -0.79 4.36
CA LEU A 31 5.56 0.38 3.86
C LEU A 31 6.03 0.16 2.42
N GLY A 32 6.55 -1.03 2.10
CA GLY A 32 6.96 -1.39 0.75
C GLY A 32 5.80 -1.30 -0.24
N TRP A 33 4.63 -1.81 0.15
CA TRP A 33 3.42 -1.73 -0.67
C TRP A 33 2.94 -0.30 -0.88
N LEU A 34 2.84 0.52 0.18
CA LEU A 34 2.43 1.93 0.05
C LEU A 34 3.36 2.75 -0.85
N ILE A 35 4.67 2.50 -0.76
CA ILE A 35 5.68 3.14 -1.61
C ILE A 35 5.52 2.67 -3.06
N GLY A 36 5.33 1.37 -3.31
CA GLY A 36 5.09 0.84 -4.66
C GLY A 36 3.86 1.46 -5.32
N VAL A 37 2.75 1.58 -4.58
CA VAL A 37 1.53 2.25 -5.08
C VAL A 37 1.82 3.73 -5.40
N LEU A 38 2.61 4.41 -4.56
CA LEU A 38 2.99 5.79 -4.83
C LEU A 38 3.85 5.92 -6.10
N GLU A 39 4.83 5.03 -6.30
CA GLU A 39 5.69 5.01 -7.49
C GLU A 39 4.87 4.82 -8.77
N ASP A 40 3.95 3.87 -8.77
CA ASP A 40 3.05 3.63 -9.91
C ASP A 40 2.16 4.86 -10.18
N LEU A 41 1.61 5.46 -9.14
CA LEU A 41 0.79 6.67 -9.27
C LEU A 41 1.61 7.87 -9.77
N GLU A 42 2.85 8.07 -9.32
CA GLU A 42 3.72 9.15 -9.83
C GLU A 42 4.05 8.93 -11.32
N ALA A 43 4.28 7.68 -11.74
CA ALA A 43 4.53 7.33 -13.13
C ALA A 43 3.31 7.57 -14.05
N HIS A 44 2.10 7.41 -13.51
CA HIS A 44 0.86 7.44 -14.29
C HIS A 44 0.01 8.73 -14.14
N ALA A 45 0.22 9.55 -13.09
CA ALA A 45 -0.67 10.66 -12.75
C ALA A 45 -0.11 12.06 -13.07
N GLN A 46 -0.97 12.92 -13.62
CA GLN A 46 -0.84 14.39 -13.67
C GLN A 46 -1.44 15.08 -12.42
N ALA A 47 -1.85 14.31 -11.41
CA ALA A 47 -2.47 14.81 -10.18
C ALA A 47 -1.41 15.27 -9.15
N SER A 48 -1.77 16.22 -8.28
CA SER A 48 -0.90 16.66 -7.20
C SER A 48 -0.61 15.52 -6.22
N ALA A 49 0.64 15.04 -6.19
CA ALA A 49 1.06 13.90 -5.38
C ALA A 49 0.79 14.07 -3.87
N GLU A 50 0.74 15.32 -3.37
CA GLU A 50 0.47 15.60 -1.95
C GLU A 50 -0.92 15.12 -1.51
N GLY A 51 -1.94 15.24 -2.38
CA GLY A 51 -3.30 14.77 -2.09
C GLY A 51 -3.40 13.25 -2.04
N LEU A 52 -2.62 12.56 -2.89
CA LEU A 52 -2.57 11.10 -2.96
C LEU A 52 -1.85 10.51 -1.74
N VAL A 53 -0.76 11.13 -1.29
CA VAL A 53 0.01 10.70 -0.11
C VAL A 53 -0.86 10.71 1.15
N GLY A 54 -1.69 11.74 1.34
CA GLY A 54 -2.61 11.80 2.48
C GLY A 54 -3.64 10.66 2.48
N GLN A 55 -4.12 10.25 1.29
CA GLN A 55 -5.05 9.13 1.16
C GLN A 55 -4.36 7.79 1.42
N LEU A 56 -3.15 7.58 0.88
CA LEU A 56 -2.34 6.39 1.11
C LEU A 56 -1.97 6.22 2.59
N LYS A 57 -1.56 7.30 3.28
CA LYS A 57 -1.32 7.28 4.73
C LYS A 57 -2.56 6.86 5.50
N ARG A 58 -3.73 7.39 5.13
CA ARG A 58 -4.99 7.02 5.77
C ARG A 58 -5.31 5.54 5.58
N LEU A 59 -5.13 5.02 4.37
CA LEU A 59 -5.34 3.61 4.06
C LEU A 59 -4.37 2.72 4.84
N GLY A 60 -3.08 3.04 4.83
CA GLY A 60 -2.06 2.32 5.59
C GLY A 60 -2.40 2.24 7.07
N ARG A 61 -2.79 3.36 7.70
CA ARG A 61 -3.21 3.38 9.11
C ARG A 61 -4.46 2.52 9.37
N GLN A 62 -5.35 2.39 8.40
CA GLN A 62 -6.50 1.50 8.53
C GLN A 62 -6.07 0.03 8.46
N ILE A 63 -5.14 -0.33 7.57
CA ILE A 63 -4.56 -1.68 7.50
C ILE A 63 -3.86 -2.02 8.81
N THR A 64 -2.98 -1.15 9.31
CA THR A 64 -2.30 -1.29 10.61
C THR A 64 -3.30 -1.52 11.73
N ARG A 65 -4.36 -0.70 11.78
CA ARG A 65 -5.41 -0.82 12.79
C ARG A 65 -6.14 -2.17 12.69
N LEU A 66 -6.46 -2.62 11.48
CA LEU A 66 -7.17 -3.89 11.27
C LEU A 66 -6.31 -5.08 11.69
N SER A 67 -5.04 -5.11 11.27
CA SER A 67 -4.08 -6.13 11.68
C SER A 67 -3.94 -6.18 13.20
N ARG A 68 -3.69 -5.03 13.85
CA ARG A 68 -3.54 -4.96 15.31
C ARG A 68 -4.80 -5.34 16.08
N CYS A 69 -5.99 -4.90 15.63
CA CYS A 69 -7.23 -5.12 16.37
C CYS A 69 -7.80 -6.51 16.19
N TYR A 70 -7.56 -7.15 15.03
CA TYR A 70 -8.20 -8.41 14.66
C TYR A 70 -7.22 -9.56 14.42
N GLY A 71 -5.91 -9.31 14.49
CA GLY A 71 -4.86 -10.31 14.26
C GLY A 71 -4.79 -10.80 12.82
N VAL A 72 -5.29 -10.01 11.87
CA VAL A 72 -5.23 -10.36 10.43
C VAL A 72 -3.85 -9.97 9.90
N PRO A 73 -3.17 -10.87 9.16
CA PRO A 73 -1.89 -10.54 8.53
C PRO A 73 -2.00 -9.34 7.58
N VAL A 74 -0.94 -8.53 7.52
CA VAL A 74 -0.91 -7.31 6.70
C VAL A 74 -0.99 -7.63 5.20
N ASP A 75 -0.32 -8.68 4.75
CA ASP A 75 -0.37 -9.20 3.38
C ASP A 75 -1.79 -9.60 2.98
N GLU A 76 -2.53 -10.32 3.84
CA GLU A 76 -3.93 -10.66 3.56
C GLU A 76 -4.83 -9.42 3.42
N LEU A 77 -4.58 -8.38 4.22
CA LEU A 77 -5.33 -7.12 4.12
C LEU A 77 -4.98 -6.35 2.84
N ILE A 78 -3.72 -6.41 2.41
CA ILE A 78 -3.27 -5.83 1.14
C ILE A 78 -3.94 -6.54 -0.03
N ASP A 79 -3.94 -7.87 -0.05
CA ASP A 79 -4.57 -8.68 -1.09
C ASP A 79 -6.06 -8.31 -1.24
N LEU A 80 -6.77 -8.09 -0.14
CA LEU A 80 -8.17 -7.66 -0.14
C LEU A 80 -8.37 -6.26 -0.73
N VAL A 81 -7.43 -5.35 -0.48
CA VAL A 81 -7.47 -4.00 -1.04
C VAL A 81 -7.20 -4.03 -2.54
N GLU A 82 -6.19 -4.80 -2.97
CA GLU A 82 -5.85 -4.98 -4.38
C GLU A 82 -7.03 -5.58 -5.15
N LEU A 83 -7.63 -6.65 -4.62
CA LEU A 83 -8.84 -7.26 -5.18
C LEU A 83 -10.01 -6.27 -5.28
N ALA A 84 -10.15 -5.34 -4.33
CA ALA A 84 -11.20 -4.33 -4.36
C ALA A 84 -10.92 -3.19 -5.36
N TRP A 85 -9.66 -3.00 -5.76
CA TRP A 85 -9.25 -2.04 -6.79
C TRP A 85 -9.23 -2.63 -8.20
N GLU A 86 -9.19 -3.95 -8.35
CA GLU A 86 -9.41 -4.60 -9.64
C GLU A 86 -10.80 -4.22 -10.20
N GLU A 87 -10.83 -3.77 -11.47
CA GLU A 87 -12.11 -3.50 -12.13
C GLU A 87 -12.87 -4.82 -12.33
N PRO A 88 -14.19 -4.87 -12.05
CA PRO A 88 -14.98 -6.07 -12.26
C PRO A 88 -15.02 -6.41 -13.75
N GLY A 89 -14.15 -7.33 -14.18
CA GLY A 89 -13.99 -7.72 -15.59
C GLY A 89 -12.58 -8.16 -15.99
N ASP A 90 -11.56 -7.84 -15.18
CA ASP A 90 -10.24 -8.45 -15.32
C ASP A 90 -10.29 -9.89 -14.78
N GLU A 91 -10.69 -10.84 -15.63
CA GLU A 91 -10.58 -12.25 -15.28
C GLU A 91 -9.12 -12.58 -14.91
N PRO A 92 -8.86 -13.31 -13.80
CA PRO A 92 -7.52 -13.77 -13.51
C PRO A 92 -7.09 -14.64 -14.69
N SER A 93 -6.08 -14.18 -15.43
CA SER A 93 -5.57 -14.86 -16.62
C SER A 93 -5.33 -16.33 -16.28
N ALA A 94 -6.26 -17.18 -16.74
CA ALA A 94 -6.27 -18.58 -16.42
C ALA A 94 -4.96 -19.16 -16.94
N ARG A 95 -4.05 -19.53 -16.02
CA ARG A 95 -2.84 -20.28 -16.39
C ARG A 95 -3.31 -21.45 -17.25
N PRO A 96 -2.82 -21.61 -18.48
CA PRO A 96 -3.24 -22.73 -19.30
C PRO A 96 -2.80 -24.00 -18.58
N MET A 97 -3.79 -24.77 -18.13
CA MET A 97 -3.58 -26.10 -17.58
C MET A 97 -3.08 -26.95 -18.74
N GLN A 98 -1.75 -27.07 -18.87
CA GLN A 98 -1.13 -27.93 -19.87
C GLN A 98 -1.48 -29.38 -19.52
N ALA A 99 -2.31 -29.97 -20.38
CA ALA A 99 -2.67 -31.39 -20.37
C ALA A 99 -1.64 -32.21 -21.16
#